data_AF-A0A8T5BEP7-F1
#
_entry.id   AF-A0A8T5BEP7-F1
#
_cell.length_a   1.000
_cell.length_b   1.000
_cell.length_c   1.000
_cell.angle_alpha   90.00
_cell.angle_beta   90.00
_cell.angle_gamma   90.00
#
_symmetry.space_group_name_H-M   'P 1'
#
loop_
_entity.id
_entity.type
_entity.pdbx_description
1 polymer ?
#
loop_
_entity_poly.entity_id
_entity_poly.type
_entity_poly.pdbx_seq_one_letter_code
_entity_poly.pdbx_strand_id
1 'polypeptide(L)' 'MPVKTTVILKDEIYEYLIKKFGKRKISEAINKALMKQLFKPPKSMFGVDPWLTIKGLRDEEEPHEAS' A
#
# COMPACT_ATOMS: atom_id res chain seq x y z
N MET A 1 -4.10 -11.18 -16.59
CA MET A 1 -5.54 -11.40 -16.85
C MET A 1 -6.34 -10.89 -15.66
N PRO A 2 -7.42 -10.12 -15.85
CA PRO A 2 -8.31 -9.76 -14.75
C PRO A 2 -9.06 -11.00 -14.25
N VAL A 3 -9.03 -11.24 -12.94
CA VAL A 3 -9.80 -12.31 -12.29
C VAL A 3 -11.21 -11.78 -12.00
N LYS A 4 -12.24 -12.53 -12.39
CA LYS A 4 -13.63 -12.18 -12.03
C LYS A 4 -13.84 -12.54 -10.56
N THR A 5 -14.12 -11.53 -9.76
CA THR A 5 -14.34 -11.68 -8.32
C THR A 5 -15.68 -11.08 -7.95
N THR A 6 -16.48 -11.82 -7.19
CA THR A 6 -17.73 -11.33 -6.62
C THR A 6 -17.46 -10.78 -5.24
N VAL A 7 -17.92 -9.55 -4.97
CA VAL A 7 -17.74 -8.87 -3.68
C VAL A 7 -19.09 -8.34 -3.22
N ILE A 8 -19.44 -8.55 -1.95
CA ILE A 8 -20.66 -8.01 -1.37
C ILE A 8 -20.35 -6.61 -0.84
N LEU A 9 -21.09 -5.61 -1.31
CA LEU A 9 -20.99 -4.23 -0.85
C LEU A 9 -22.29 -3.86 -0.14
N LYS A 10 -22.21 -2.99 0.86
CA LYS A 10 -23.41 -2.33 1.39
C LYS A 10 -23.99 -1.41 0.32
N ASP A 11 -25.32 -1.29 0.28
CA ASP A 11 -26.04 -0.51 -0.72
C ASP A 11 -25.58 0.94 -0.75
N GLU A 12 -25.42 1.57 0.42
CA GLU A 12 -24.91 2.95 0.56
C GLU A 12 -23.54 3.16 -0.10
N ILE A 13 -22.65 2.17 0.04
CA ILE A 13 -21.30 2.21 -0.54
C ILE A 13 -21.39 2.04 -2.06
N TYR A 14 -22.23 1.12 -2.52
CA TYR A 14 -22.44 0.88 -3.94
C TYR A 14 -23.02 2.12 -4.64
N GLU A 15 -24.04 2.76 -4.07
CA GLU A 15 -24.62 4.00 -4.59
C GLU A 15 -23.59 5.14 -4.62
N TYR A 16 -22.83 5.31 -3.54
CA TYR A 16 -21.76 6.31 -3.50
C TYR A 16 -20.72 6.09 -4.60
N LEU A 17 -20.28 4.83 -4.80
CA LEU A 17 -19.31 4.48 -5.84
C LEU A 17 -19.86 4.72 -7.24
N ILE A 18 -21.13 4.39 -7.51
CA ILE A 18 -21.79 4.70 -8.78
C ILE A 18 -21.82 6.21 -9.01
N LYS A 19 -22.28 6.98 -8.02
CA LYS A 19 -22.44 8.44 -8.16
C LYS A 19 -21.11 9.14 -8.42
N LYS A 20 -20.03 8.65 -7.81
CA LYS A 20 -18.71 9.29 -7.86
C LYS A 20 -17.85 8.85 -9.05
N PHE A 21 -17.88 7.56 -9.41
CA PHE A 21 -16.97 6.98 -10.41
C PHE A 21 -17.70 6.47 -11.66
N GLY A 22 -19.03 6.35 -11.61
CA GLY A 22 -19.85 5.81 -12.69
C GLY A 22 -19.78 4.27 -12.78
N LYS A 23 -20.83 3.66 -13.34
CA LYS A 23 -20.98 2.19 -13.40
C LYS A 23 -19.81 1.45 -14.06
N ARG A 24 -19.19 2.07 -15.08
CA ARG A 24 -18.10 1.44 -15.87
C ARG A 24 -16.76 1.34 -15.13
N LYS A 25 -16.51 2.17 -14.10
CA LYS A 25 -15.22 2.25 -13.41
C LYS A 25 -15.25 1.74 -11.97
N ILE A 26 -16.33 1.07 -11.56
CA ILE A 26 -16.49 0.57 -10.18
C ILE A 26 -15.41 -0.45 -9.82
N SER A 27 -15.12 -1.40 -10.70
CA SER A 27 -14.10 -2.44 -10.43
C SER A 27 -12.72 -1.81 -10.21
N GLU A 28 -12.35 -0.81 -11.00
CA GLU A 28 -11.09 -0.08 -10.85
C GLU A 28 -11.02 0.69 -9.52
N ALA A 29 -12.11 1.38 -9.16
CA ALA A 29 -12.20 2.11 -7.90
C ALA A 29 -12.10 1.18 -6.68
N ILE A 30 -12.78 0.03 -6.70
CA ILE A 30 -12.71 -0.98 -5.63
C ILE A 30 -11.29 -1.52 -5.50
N ASN A 31 -10.67 -1.92 -6.61
CA ASN A 31 -9.31 -2.47 -6.58
C ASN A 31 -8.29 -1.44 -6.07
N LYS A 32 -8.42 -0.17 -6.46
CA LYS A 32 -7.55 0.90 -5.94
C LYS A 32 -7.75 1.15 -4.45
N ALA A 33 -9.00 1.10 -3.97
CA ALA A 33 -9.30 1.23 -2.54
C ALA A 33 -8.75 0.07 -1.73
N LEU A 34 -8.95 -1.18 -2.20
CA LEU A 34 -8.42 -2.39 -1.58
C LEU A 34 -6.89 -2.35 -1.57
N MET A 35 -6.26 -1.96 -2.67
CA MET A 35 -4.80 -1.83 -2.74
C MET A 35 -4.28 -0.86 -1.67
N LYS A 36 -4.92 0.31 -1.54
CA LYS A 36 -4.51 1.33 -0.57
C LYS A 36 -4.69 0.89 0.88
N GLN A 37 -5.70 0.08 1.19
CA GLN A 37 -5.98 -0.37 2.55
C GLN A 37 -5.19 -1.61 2.94
N LEU A 38 -5.13 -2.61 2.06
CA LEU A 38 -4.46 -3.90 2.33
C LEU A 38 -2.95 -3.82 2.17
N PHE A 39 -2.47 -3.05 1.18
CA PHE A 39 -1.03 -2.88 0.91
C PHE A 39 -0.53 -1.52 1.36
N LYS A 40 -1.21 -0.87 2.31
CA LYS A 40 -0.62 0.28 2.99
C LYS A 40 0.67 -0.22 3.62
N PRO A 41 1.84 0.30 3.23
CA PRO A 41 3.07 -0.14 3.86
C PRO A 41 2.89 0.07 5.37
N PRO A 42 3.23 -0.91 6.22
CA PRO A 42 3.32 -0.65 7.64
C PRO A 42 4.16 0.61 7.78
N LYS A 43 3.73 1.56 8.63
CA LYS A 43 4.52 2.77 8.92
C LYS A 43 5.96 2.28 9.12
N SER A 44 6.84 2.62 8.19
CA SER A 44 8.25 2.29 8.31
C SER A 44 8.69 2.82 9.67
N MET A 45 9.12 1.95 10.57
CA MET A 45 9.74 2.38 11.82
C MET A 45 11.09 3.05 11.56
N PHE A 46 11.62 2.92 10.33
CA PHE A 46 12.79 3.65 9.87
C PHE A 46 12.37 5.04 9.35
N GLY A 47 12.92 6.08 9.98
CA GLY A 47 12.73 7.48 9.57
C GLY A 47 11.45 8.15 10.09
N VAL A 48 10.87 7.68 11.20
CA VAL A 48 9.68 8.32 11.82
C VAL A 48 9.99 9.73 12.35
N ASP A 49 11.26 9.99 12.71
CA ASP A 49 11.79 11.33 12.97
C ASP A 49 12.75 11.75 11.84
N PRO A 50 12.69 13.00 11.33
CA PRO A 50 13.60 13.50 10.29
C PRO A 50 15.10 13.42 10.66
N TRP A 51 15.41 13.35 11.95
CA TRP A 51 16.77 13.19 12.44
C TRP A 51 17.27 11.73 12.40
N LEU A 52 16.36 10.75 12.32
CA LEU A 52 16.65 9.32 12.22
C LEU A 52 16.91 8.92 10.76
N THR A 53 17.77 9.68 10.08
CA THR A 53 18.19 9.39 8.71
C THR A 53 19.24 8.29 8.75
N ILE A 54 19.16 7.30 7.86
CA ILE A 54 20.10 6.19 7.72
C ILE A 54 21.49 6.66 7.22
N LYS A 55 21.65 7.98 6.95
CA LYS A 55 22.93 8.60 6.61
C LYS A 55 23.89 8.46 7.79
N GLY A 56 24.77 7.46 7.73
CA GLY A 56 25.79 7.18 8.74
C GLY A 56 25.52 5.96 9.61
N LEU A 57 24.45 5.18 9.36
CA LEU A 57 24.44 3.79 9.82
C LEU A 57 25.47 3.04 8.99
N ARG A 58 26.63 2.85 9.61
CA ARG A 58 27.82 2.17 9.12
C ARG A 58 27.50 0.96 8.22
N ASP A 59 27.89 1.04 6.96
CA ASP A 59 28.48 -0.12 6.28
C ASP A 59 29.92 -0.21 6.82
N GLU A 60 30.07 -0.65 8.07
CA GLU A 60 31.33 -1.28 8.44
C GLU A 60 31.27 -2.64 7.77
N GLU A 61 31.75 -2.72 6.52
CA GLU A 61 32.36 -3.94 6.02
C GLU A 61 33.41 -4.33 7.08
N GLU A 62 33.01 -5.16 8.05
CA GLU A 62 33.92 -5.83 8.95
C GLU A 62 34.87 -6.66 8.07
N PRO A 63 36.15 -6.32 7.93
CA PRO A 63 37.12 -7.25 7.39
C PRO A 63 37.55 -8.12 8.57
N HIS A 64 36.63 -8.97 9.07
CA HIS A 64 37.04 -10.07 9.92
C HIS A 64 37.61 -11.16 9.01
N GLU A 65 38.90 -11.39 9.23
CA GLU A 65 39.65 -12.61 8.90
C GLU A 65 40.03 -12.84 7.42
N ALA A 66 41.22 -12.35 7.06
CA ALA A 66 42.13 -13.12 6.23
C ALA A 66 43.46 -13.24 6.98
N SER A 67 43.73 -14.46 7.45
CA SER A 67 44.97 -14.93 8.09
C SER A 67 46.19 -14.83 7.19
#